data_AF-A0A9P9WTW6-F1
#
_entry.id   AF-A0A9P9WTW6-F1
#
_cell.length_a   1.000
_cell.length_b   1.000
_cell.length_c   1.000
_cell.angle_alpha   90.00
_cell.angle_beta   90.00
_cell.angle_gamma   90.00
#
_symmetry.space_group_name_H-M   'P 1'
#
loop_
_entity.id
_entity.type
_entity.pdbx_description
1 polymer ?
#
loop_
_entity_poly.entity_id
_entity_poly.type
_entity_poly.pdbx_seq_one_letter_code
_entity_poly.pdbx_strand_id
1 'polypeptide(L)'
;MLRSDYNRIDPKRRANLDHRKKQFADPAYKDTTYPHRLNFYAVPPTADITLEQFEQWAIDRLRVLAELEACSFRNKSPAETATHMEPLIKKYLPLESNSSSSTQLSAQRQKDHYSHFILRLAFASTEDLRRRFSRVETMLFRLRFNEENSKERKDFINNLSLDWEEVSTEERAEYAAQLAALAPFRKGVQEEESWFKVDWERVPDLVETRRVFLKAGKAYVPSKEQTSMVVAEFTQRLERALELTARALPRLDEDDRLTPILDHLSKNFVTPDASYSSSTSSVPGADISARNIDALSASFPLCMQSLHKSLRRDSHLKHFGRLQYTLFLKGIGLNLEECLVFWRSSFNKITDDQFNKDYRYNVRHSYGDVGGDSNRRGGGYSPFSCQKILTEHPPGPGETHGCPYRHFNLDNLTALLQGVGISDGAVLRGVKEDKENQKFHMACNRVFEYVHKKELKRAKDEGVMTSAQLETIVHPNEYFKRSYLLKNLGKETTKTEDIKMEG
;
A
#
# COMPACT_ATOMS: atom_id res chain seq x y z
N MET A 1 -24.06 -51.90 0.42
CA MET A 1 -24.23 -51.45 1.83
C MET A 1 -23.50 -50.13 1.98
N LEU A 2 -24.26 -49.03 2.02
CA LEU A 2 -23.75 -47.66 2.13
C LEU A 2 -23.13 -47.45 3.53
N ARG A 3 -21.84 -47.08 3.58
CA ARG A 3 -21.16 -46.69 4.81
C ARG A 3 -21.70 -45.33 5.25
N SER A 4 -22.22 -45.27 6.47
CA SER A 4 -22.71 -44.07 7.13
C SER A 4 -21.55 -43.14 7.52
N ASP A 5 -21.58 -41.91 7.03
CA ASP A 5 -20.66 -40.83 7.41
C ASP A 5 -20.82 -40.44 8.88
N TYR A 6 -19.71 -40.45 9.62
CA TYR A 6 -19.62 -40.15 11.06
C TYR A 6 -19.62 -38.64 11.39
N ASN A 7 -19.87 -37.76 10.42
CA ASN A 7 -19.77 -36.29 10.58
C ASN A 7 -21.12 -35.56 10.72
N ARG A 8 -22.21 -36.26 11.05
CA ARG A 8 -23.49 -35.59 11.29
C ARG A 8 -23.56 -35.09 12.73
N ILE A 9 -23.36 -33.78 12.92
CA ILE A 9 -23.53 -33.11 14.21
C ILE A 9 -24.97 -33.34 14.71
N ASP A 10 -25.10 -33.81 15.95
CA ASP A 10 -26.37 -34.10 16.62
C ASP A 10 -27.31 -32.88 16.53
N PRO A 11 -28.54 -33.04 15.98
CA PRO A 11 -29.50 -31.95 15.82
C PRO A 11 -29.84 -31.20 17.12
N LYS A 12 -29.55 -31.79 18.29
CA LYS A 12 -29.72 -31.15 19.60
C LYS A 12 -28.61 -30.17 19.99
N ARG A 13 -27.48 -30.14 19.26
CA ARG A 13 -26.37 -29.17 19.46
C ARG A 13 -26.46 -27.92 18.59
N ARG A 14 -27.53 -27.77 17.80
CA ARG A 14 -27.83 -26.50 17.12
C ARG A 14 -28.25 -25.47 18.16
N ALA A 15 -27.43 -24.45 18.37
CA ALA A 15 -27.74 -23.35 19.27
C ALA A 15 -28.91 -22.51 18.70
N ASN A 16 -30.13 -22.85 19.16
CA ASN A 16 -31.41 -22.14 19.04
C ASN A 16 -32.05 -22.20 17.62
N LEU A 17 -33.36 -22.45 17.47
CA LEU A 17 -34.48 -21.72 18.07
C LEU A 17 -35.68 -22.63 18.40
N ASP A 18 -36.07 -22.66 19.67
CA ASP A 18 -37.41 -23.07 20.06
C ASP A 18 -38.42 -22.03 19.54
N HIS A 19 -39.25 -22.42 18.59
CA HIS A 19 -40.28 -21.59 17.95
C HIS A 19 -41.17 -20.79 18.92
N ARG A 20 -41.35 -21.27 20.17
CA ARG A 20 -42.14 -20.61 21.21
C ARG A 20 -41.47 -19.40 21.86
N LYS A 21 -40.16 -19.21 21.70
CA LYS A 21 -39.41 -18.08 22.29
C LYS A 21 -39.18 -16.92 21.31
N LYS A 22 -39.64 -17.03 20.06
CA LYS A 22 -39.50 -15.96 19.03
C LYS A 22 -40.25 -14.67 19.37
N GLN A 23 -41.27 -14.71 20.22
CA GLN A 23 -42.09 -13.54 20.55
C GLN A 23 -41.41 -12.54 21.50
N PHE A 24 -40.29 -12.91 22.14
CA PHE A 24 -39.52 -12.03 23.03
C PHE A 24 -38.07 -11.81 22.56
N ALA A 25 -37.73 -12.25 21.35
CA ALA A 25 -36.43 -11.95 20.76
C ALA A 25 -36.47 -10.51 20.23
N ASP A 26 -35.47 -9.69 20.61
CA ASP A 26 -35.25 -8.41 19.97
C ASP A 26 -35.23 -8.62 18.44
N PRO A 27 -35.93 -7.78 17.65
CA PRO A 27 -35.98 -7.96 16.21
C PRO A 27 -34.55 -7.98 15.65
N ALA A 28 -34.21 -9.07 14.95
CA ALA A 28 -32.91 -9.26 14.31
C ALA A 28 -32.61 -8.24 13.19
N TYR A 29 -33.62 -7.44 12.81
CA TYR A 29 -33.55 -6.41 11.79
C TYR A 29 -33.54 -5.03 12.46
N LYS A 30 -32.36 -4.43 12.57
CA LYS A 30 -32.24 -2.97 12.75
C LYS A 30 -32.21 -2.35 11.37
N ASP A 31 -33.18 -1.48 11.11
CA ASP A 31 -33.17 -0.68 9.89
C ASP A 31 -31.95 0.26 9.94
N THR A 32 -31.05 0.13 8.97
CA THR A 32 -29.77 0.86 8.97
C THR A 32 -30.02 2.31 8.57
N THR A 33 -30.13 3.19 9.57
CA THR A 33 -30.15 4.64 9.32
C THR A 33 -28.73 5.18 9.28
N TYR A 34 -28.45 6.07 8.33
CA TYR A 34 -27.14 6.71 8.18
C TYR A 34 -27.23 8.20 8.56
N PRO A 35 -27.20 8.56 9.85
CA PRO A 35 -27.34 9.96 10.28
C PRO A 35 -26.11 10.81 9.96
N HIS A 36 -24.93 10.19 9.88
CA HIS A 36 -23.65 10.85 9.67
C HIS A 36 -22.95 10.33 8.40
N ARG A 37 -22.07 11.16 7.85
CA ARG A 37 -21.16 10.78 6.76
C ARG A 37 -20.09 9.79 7.25
N LEU A 38 -19.58 10.01 8.45
CA LEU A 38 -18.61 9.13 9.11
C LEU A 38 -19.31 7.93 9.74
N ASN A 39 -18.64 6.78 9.75
CA ASN A 39 -19.18 5.54 10.30
C ASN A 39 -18.05 4.69 10.91
N PHE A 40 -18.32 4.06 12.05
CA PHE A 40 -17.43 3.07 12.69
C PHE A 40 -17.66 1.65 12.19
N TYR A 41 -18.65 1.45 11.32
CA TYR A 41 -19.00 0.18 10.70
C TYR A 41 -19.20 -0.92 11.76
N ALA A 42 -19.96 -0.59 12.80
CA ALA A 42 -20.20 -1.45 13.96
C ALA A 42 -21.27 -2.51 13.71
N VAL A 43 -22.34 -2.15 12.98
CA VAL A 43 -23.47 -3.04 12.69
C VAL A 43 -23.37 -3.52 11.25
N PRO A 44 -23.36 -4.85 10.99
CA PRO A 44 -23.33 -5.38 9.63
C PRO A 44 -24.56 -4.95 8.80
N PRO A 45 -24.40 -4.71 7.49
CA PRO A 45 -25.54 -4.45 6.61
C PRO A 45 -26.44 -5.70 6.46
N THR A 46 -27.75 -5.48 6.38
CA THR A 46 -28.77 -6.56 6.33
C THR A 46 -29.63 -6.56 5.07
N ALA A 47 -29.64 -5.48 4.29
CA ALA A 47 -30.42 -5.43 3.05
C ALA A 47 -29.68 -6.14 1.91
N ASP A 48 -30.46 -6.76 1.02
CA ASP A 48 -29.92 -7.48 -0.14
C ASP A 48 -29.37 -6.51 -1.20
N ILE A 49 -28.29 -6.93 -1.85
CA ILE A 49 -27.67 -6.22 -2.98
C ILE A 49 -27.41 -7.21 -4.11
N THR A 50 -27.28 -6.72 -5.34
CA THR A 50 -26.93 -7.59 -6.47
C THR A 50 -25.46 -8.01 -6.40
N LEU A 51 -25.11 -9.11 -7.07
CA LEU A 51 -23.71 -9.55 -7.17
C LEU A 51 -22.83 -8.51 -7.88
N GLU A 52 -23.38 -7.82 -8.88
CA GLU A 52 -22.71 -6.73 -9.58
C GLU A 52 -22.43 -5.54 -8.65
N GLN A 53 -23.39 -5.17 -7.80
CA GLN A 53 -23.18 -4.15 -6.77
C GLN A 53 -22.12 -4.59 -5.76
N PHE A 54 -22.16 -5.85 -5.33
CA PHE A 54 -21.18 -6.42 -4.41
C PHE A 54 -19.74 -6.27 -4.97
N GLU A 55 -19.52 -6.69 -6.21
CA GLU A 55 -18.21 -6.61 -6.86
C GLU A 55 -17.80 -5.15 -7.13
N GLN A 56 -18.67 -4.35 -7.76
CA GLN A 56 -18.34 -2.98 -8.14
C GLN A 56 -18.05 -2.08 -6.93
N TRP A 57 -18.82 -2.22 -5.84
CA TRP A 57 -18.61 -1.42 -4.63
C TRP A 57 -17.31 -1.80 -3.93
N ALA A 58 -16.95 -3.08 -3.93
CA ALA A 58 -15.67 -3.55 -3.44
C ALA A 58 -14.51 -2.97 -4.26
N ILE A 59 -14.58 -3.06 -5.59
CA ILE A 59 -13.55 -2.53 -6.51
C ILE A 59 -13.38 -1.02 -6.33
N ASP A 60 -14.47 -0.27 -6.22
CA ASP A 60 -14.42 1.18 -6.06
C ASP A 60 -13.73 1.60 -4.76
N ARG A 61 -14.06 0.95 -3.64
CA ARG A 61 -13.35 1.18 -2.37
C ARG A 61 -11.89 0.77 -2.47
N LEU A 62 -11.63 -0.36 -3.11
CA LEU A 62 -10.28 -0.88 -3.26
C LEU A 62 -9.35 0.07 -4.03
N ARG A 63 -9.88 0.72 -5.09
CA ARG A 63 -9.13 1.75 -5.85
C ARG A 63 -8.74 2.94 -4.96
N VAL A 64 -9.65 3.40 -4.11
CA VAL A 64 -9.36 4.50 -3.17
C VAL A 64 -8.31 4.08 -2.13
N LEU A 65 -8.44 2.90 -1.54
CA LEU A 65 -7.50 2.40 -0.53
C LEU A 65 -6.11 2.12 -1.12
N ALA A 66 -6.04 1.58 -2.35
CA ALA A 66 -4.78 1.32 -3.03
C ALA A 66 -4.04 2.63 -3.34
N GLU A 67 -4.75 3.67 -3.79
CA GLU A 67 -4.12 4.96 -4.05
C GLU A 67 -3.70 5.68 -2.76
N LEU A 68 -4.48 5.57 -1.68
CA LEU A 68 -4.07 6.07 -0.36
C LEU A 68 -2.77 5.41 0.10
N GLU A 69 -2.67 4.11 -0.07
CA GLU A 69 -1.44 3.38 0.22
C GLU A 69 -0.27 3.83 -0.67
N ALA A 70 -0.52 4.05 -1.96
CA ALA A 70 0.48 4.60 -2.87
C ALA A 70 0.94 6.00 -2.46
N CYS A 71 0.04 6.87 -1.97
CA CYS A 71 0.39 8.19 -1.43
C CYS A 71 1.29 8.08 -0.20
N SER A 72 0.96 7.17 0.72
CA SER A 72 1.82 6.86 1.87
C SER A 72 3.18 6.32 1.43
N PHE A 73 3.21 5.43 0.44
CA PHE A 73 4.45 4.88 -0.09
C PHE A 73 5.30 5.95 -0.79
N ARG A 74 4.68 6.95 -1.43
CA ARG A 74 5.35 8.10 -2.05
C ARG A 74 5.73 9.21 -1.06
N ASN A 75 5.50 9.01 0.24
CA ASN A 75 5.76 9.99 1.30
C ASN A 75 5.09 11.36 1.06
N LYS A 76 3.93 11.39 0.40
CA LYS A 76 3.15 12.63 0.26
C LYS A 76 2.77 13.16 1.65
N SER A 77 2.83 14.47 1.82
CA SER A 77 2.32 15.12 3.03
C SER A 77 0.81 14.91 3.18
N PRO A 78 0.22 15.11 4.37
CA PRO A 78 -1.23 15.01 4.57
C PRO A 78 -2.03 15.93 3.64
N ALA A 79 -1.54 17.15 3.39
CA ALA A 79 -2.18 18.12 2.50
C ALA A 79 -2.14 17.68 1.03
N GLU A 80 -0.96 17.25 0.53
CA GLU A 80 -0.82 16.74 -0.84
C GLU A 80 -1.65 15.47 -1.06
N THR A 81 -1.73 14.60 -0.03
CA THR A 81 -2.57 13.41 -0.07
C THR A 81 -4.04 13.80 -0.19
N ALA A 82 -4.53 14.77 0.58
CA ALA A 82 -5.91 15.22 0.50
C ALA A 82 -6.25 15.74 -0.91
N THR A 83 -5.44 16.66 -1.45
CA THR A 83 -5.66 17.23 -2.80
C THR A 83 -5.61 16.17 -3.90
N HIS A 84 -4.70 15.20 -3.80
CA HIS A 84 -4.59 14.12 -4.79
C HIS A 84 -5.76 13.14 -4.72
N MET A 85 -6.24 12.85 -3.51
CA MET A 85 -7.31 11.88 -3.28
C MET A 85 -8.71 12.43 -3.56
N GLU A 86 -8.92 13.75 -3.45
CA GLU A 86 -10.20 14.41 -3.68
C GLU A 86 -10.92 13.97 -4.98
N PRO A 87 -10.30 14.01 -6.18
CA PRO A 87 -10.98 13.59 -7.42
C PRO A 87 -11.33 12.10 -7.42
N LEU A 88 -10.52 11.25 -6.79
CA LEU A 88 -10.73 9.80 -6.74
C LEU A 88 -11.85 9.43 -5.76
N ILE A 89 -11.88 10.08 -4.59
CA ILE A 89 -12.95 9.89 -3.60
C ILE A 89 -14.27 10.37 -4.21
N LYS A 90 -14.30 11.54 -4.84
CA LYS A 90 -15.51 12.07 -5.50
C LYS A 90 -16.03 11.14 -6.60
N LYS A 91 -15.13 10.47 -7.33
CA LYS A 91 -15.49 9.52 -8.40
C LYS A 91 -15.98 8.17 -7.87
N TYR A 92 -15.28 7.58 -6.91
CA TYR A 92 -15.47 6.17 -6.52
C TYR A 92 -16.27 6.00 -5.23
N LEU A 93 -16.09 6.87 -4.25
CA LEU A 93 -16.78 6.84 -2.94
C LEU A 93 -17.30 8.23 -2.54
N PRO A 94 -18.23 8.81 -3.33
CA PRO A 94 -18.81 10.10 -2.99
C PRO A 94 -19.54 10.03 -1.65
N LEU A 95 -19.28 11.01 -0.78
CA LEU A 95 -19.88 11.15 0.53
C LEU A 95 -20.12 12.63 0.81
N GLU A 96 -21.29 13.12 0.41
CA GLU A 96 -21.67 14.51 0.57
C GLU A 96 -22.16 14.80 2.00
N SER A 97 -21.95 16.04 2.45
CA SER A 97 -22.37 16.52 3.78
C SER A 97 -23.89 16.48 3.93
N ASN A 98 -24.35 16.35 5.17
CA ASN A 98 -25.77 16.42 5.53
C ASN A 98 -26.46 17.72 5.08
N SER A 99 -25.71 18.82 4.90
CA SER A 99 -26.27 20.08 4.41
C SER A 99 -26.47 20.13 2.89
N SER A 100 -26.05 19.10 2.16
CA SER A 100 -26.25 19.00 0.72
C SER A 100 -27.72 18.73 0.39
N SER A 101 -28.25 19.39 -0.65
CA SER A 101 -29.60 19.13 -1.19
C SER A 101 -29.69 17.88 -2.07
N SER A 102 -28.69 17.01 -1.99
CA SER A 102 -28.58 15.81 -2.82
C SER A 102 -29.60 14.74 -2.43
N THR A 103 -30.27 14.17 -3.42
CA THR A 103 -31.18 13.03 -3.21
C THR A 103 -30.44 11.70 -3.04
N GLN A 104 -29.12 11.68 -3.24
CA GLN A 104 -28.29 10.47 -3.27
C GLN A 104 -27.58 10.16 -1.95
N LEU A 105 -27.80 10.97 -0.89
CA LEU A 105 -27.09 10.83 0.39
C LEU A 105 -27.22 9.43 1.00
N SER A 106 -28.42 8.84 0.96
CA SER A 106 -28.65 7.48 1.48
C SER A 106 -27.88 6.42 0.68
N ALA A 107 -27.92 6.50 -0.66
CA ALA A 107 -27.23 5.56 -1.54
C ALA A 107 -25.70 5.67 -1.41
N GLN A 108 -25.16 6.89 -1.25
CA GLN A 108 -23.75 7.13 -0.99
C GLN A 108 -23.28 6.46 0.31
N ARG A 109 -24.04 6.63 1.40
CA ARG A 109 -23.73 6.04 2.71
C ARG A 109 -23.90 4.52 2.70
N GLN A 110 -24.89 4.01 1.97
CA GLN A 110 -25.07 2.58 1.75
C GLN A 110 -23.88 1.98 1.01
N LYS A 111 -23.45 2.58 -0.10
CA LYS A 111 -22.27 2.12 -0.85
C LYS A 111 -21.02 2.10 0.03
N ASP A 112 -20.78 3.16 0.80
CA ASP A 112 -19.65 3.24 1.72
C ASP A 112 -19.69 2.14 2.80
N HIS A 113 -20.86 1.94 3.41
CA HIS A 113 -21.06 0.94 4.44
C HIS A 113 -20.84 -0.49 3.92
N TYR A 114 -21.49 -0.84 2.80
CA TYR A 114 -21.39 -2.18 2.25
C TYR A 114 -20.00 -2.48 1.70
N SER A 115 -19.39 -1.55 0.96
CA SER A 115 -18.04 -1.75 0.42
C SER A 115 -17.02 -2.05 1.53
N HIS A 116 -17.13 -1.39 2.69
CA HIS A 116 -16.29 -1.68 3.84
C HIS A 116 -16.44 -3.13 4.33
N PHE A 117 -17.68 -3.60 4.54
CA PHE A 117 -17.95 -4.96 5.00
C PHE A 117 -17.57 -6.04 3.98
N ILE A 118 -17.75 -5.76 2.68
CA ILE A 118 -17.32 -6.68 1.62
C ILE A 118 -15.80 -6.84 1.64
N LEU A 119 -15.05 -5.74 1.79
CA LEU A 119 -13.59 -5.81 1.91
C LEU A 119 -13.13 -6.49 3.21
N ARG A 120 -13.89 -6.40 4.33
CA ARG A 120 -13.58 -7.21 5.52
C ARG A 120 -13.56 -8.70 5.20
N LEU A 121 -14.48 -9.21 4.38
CA LEU A 121 -14.50 -10.61 3.97
C LEU A 121 -13.24 -10.98 3.16
N ALA A 122 -12.82 -10.10 2.23
CA ALA A 122 -11.65 -10.35 1.38
C ALA A 122 -10.32 -10.29 2.14
N PHE A 123 -10.19 -9.37 3.10
CA PHE A 123 -8.93 -9.09 3.80
C PHE A 123 -8.81 -9.73 5.19
N ALA A 124 -9.85 -10.41 5.69
CA ALA A 124 -9.81 -11.07 6.99
C ALA A 124 -8.99 -12.38 7.01
N SER A 125 -8.71 -12.98 5.85
CA SER A 125 -8.16 -14.35 5.76
C SER A 125 -6.78 -14.51 6.41
N THR A 126 -5.83 -13.62 6.13
CA THR A 126 -4.46 -13.69 6.67
C THR A 126 -4.14 -12.49 7.54
N GLU A 127 -3.18 -12.64 8.45
CA GLU A 127 -2.77 -11.55 9.34
C GLU A 127 -2.20 -10.35 8.58
N ASP A 128 -1.40 -10.59 7.55
CA ASP A 128 -0.82 -9.53 6.72
C ASP A 128 -1.89 -8.72 6.00
N LEU A 129 -2.92 -9.39 5.44
CA LEU A 129 -4.05 -8.73 4.80
C LEU A 129 -4.86 -7.91 5.81
N ARG A 130 -5.10 -8.44 7.03
CA ARG A 130 -5.80 -7.71 8.10
C ARG A 130 -5.05 -6.46 8.52
N ARG A 131 -3.74 -6.57 8.79
CA ARG A 131 -2.88 -5.43 9.18
C ARG A 131 -2.86 -4.36 8.09
N ARG A 132 -2.72 -4.79 6.82
CA ARG A 132 -2.70 -3.86 5.69
C ARG A 132 -4.03 -3.15 5.51
N PHE A 133 -5.16 -3.88 5.54
CA PHE A 133 -6.49 -3.31 5.42
C PHE A 133 -6.80 -2.35 6.57
N SER A 134 -6.57 -2.75 7.82
CA SER A 134 -6.72 -1.89 9.01
C SER A 134 -5.98 -0.56 8.84
N ARG A 135 -4.72 -0.62 8.39
CA ARG A 135 -3.88 0.57 8.19
C ARG A 135 -4.45 1.53 7.14
N VAL A 136 -4.75 1.05 5.93
CA VAL A 136 -5.22 1.92 4.82
C VAL A 136 -6.64 2.45 5.07
N GLU A 137 -7.48 1.64 5.70
CA GLU A 137 -8.85 2.01 6.05
C GLU A 137 -8.87 3.06 7.17
N THR A 138 -7.96 2.94 8.13
CA THR A 138 -7.69 3.98 9.14
C THR A 138 -7.22 5.29 8.51
N MET A 139 -6.37 5.22 7.47
CA MET A 139 -5.96 6.42 6.72
C MET A 139 -7.13 7.09 6.02
N LEU A 140 -8.02 6.32 5.38
CA LEU A 140 -9.24 6.84 4.74
C LEU A 140 -10.16 7.51 5.77
N PHE A 141 -10.37 6.85 6.92
CA PHE A 141 -11.17 7.42 8.01
C PHE A 141 -10.58 8.74 8.52
N ARG A 142 -9.26 8.79 8.76
CA ARG A 142 -8.57 10.01 9.19
C ARG A 142 -8.71 11.15 8.18
N LEU A 143 -8.59 10.86 6.89
CA LEU A 143 -8.76 11.85 5.82
C LEU A 143 -10.16 12.46 5.87
N ARG A 144 -11.20 11.62 5.89
CA ARG A 144 -12.60 12.05 5.97
C ARG A 144 -12.91 12.80 7.26
N PHE A 145 -12.37 12.36 8.38
CA PHE A 145 -12.57 13.00 9.68
C PHE A 145 -12.00 14.41 9.70
N ASN A 146 -10.84 14.63 9.08
CA ASN A 146 -10.21 15.95 8.96
C ASN A 146 -11.00 16.90 8.06
N GLU A 147 -11.60 16.38 6.99
CA GLU A 147 -12.49 17.12 6.07
C GLU A 147 -13.89 17.39 6.65
N GLU A 148 -14.23 16.83 7.82
CA GLU A 148 -15.56 16.96 8.40
C GLU A 148 -15.80 18.33 9.03
N ASN A 149 -16.99 18.88 8.85
CA ASN A 149 -17.37 20.16 9.45
C ASN A 149 -17.40 20.06 10.98
N SER A 150 -17.01 21.14 11.69
CA SER A 150 -16.92 21.14 13.16
C SER A 150 -18.23 20.70 13.85
N LYS A 151 -19.39 21.12 13.32
CA LYS A 151 -20.71 20.71 13.84
C LYS A 151 -20.97 19.22 13.65
N GLU A 152 -20.86 18.72 12.42
CA GLU A 152 -21.10 17.29 12.11
C GLU A 152 -20.12 16.36 12.83
N ARG A 153 -18.88 16.82 13.02
CA ARG A 153 -17.85 16.12 13.78
C ARG A 153 -18.22 15.98 15.25
N LYS A 154 -18.69 17.06 15.89
CA LYS A 154 -19.17 17.03 17.28
C LYS A 154 -20.40 16.12 17.42
N ASP A 155 -21.36 16.24 16.51
CA ASP A 155 -22.57 15.41 16.52
C ASP A 155 -22.23 13.92 16.38
N PHE A 156 -21.31 13.58 15.47
CA PHE A 156 -20.82 12.20 15.29
C PHE A 156 -20.11 11.67 16.53
N ILE A 157 -19.23 12.47 17.13
CA ILE A 157 -18.51 12.14 18.36
C ILE A 157 -19.45 11.83 19.51
N ASN A 158 -20.48 12.67 19.70
CA ASN A 158 -21.42 12.51 20.80
C ASN A 158 -22.24 11.21 20.66
N ASN A 159 -22.44 10.73 19.42
CA ASN A 159 -23.12 9.47 19.15
C ASN A 159 -22.27 8.22 19.48
N LEU A 160 -20.94 8.33 19.45
CA LEU A 160 -20.03 7.19 19.56
C LEU A 160 -19.88 6.62 20.98
N SER A 161 -20.47 7.27 21.99
CA SER A 161 -20.36 6.90 23.42
C SER A 161 -18.91 6.57 23.81
N LEU A 162 -18.00 7.50 23.51
CA LEU A 162 -16.56 7.31 23.72
C LEU A 162 -16.12 7.51 25.17
N ASP A 163 -16.98 7.28 26.18
CA ASP A 163 -16.71 7.43 27.63
C ASP A 163 -15.67 8.52 27.98
N TRP A 164 -15.84 9.70 27.37
CA TRP A 164 -15.00 10.87 27.58
C TRP A 164 -15.85 12.02 28.08
N GLU A 165 -15.31 12.75 29.04
CA GLU A 165 -16.02 13.82 29.72
C GLU A 165 -15.35 15.15 29.38
N GLU A 166 -16.14 16.18 29.10
CA GLU A 166 -15.58 17.52 28.98
C GLU A 166 -15.14 18.00 30.38
N VAL A 167 -13.92 18.51 30.49
CA VAL A 167 -13.37 18.98 31.77
C VAL A 167 -14.14 20.21 32.22
N SER A 168 -14.64 20.18 33.46
CA SER A 168 -15.41 21.31 34.01
C SER A 168 -14.55 22.57 34.14
N THR A 169 -15.18 23.74 34.19
CA THR A 169 -14.48 25.01 34.41
C THR A 169 -13.73 25.03 35.75
N GLU A 170 -14.26 24.34 36.77
CA GLU A 170 -13.67 24.17 38.10
C GLU A 170 -12.40 23.32 38.04
N GLU A 171 -12.46 22.12 37.45
CA GLU A 171 -11.29 21.24 37.28
C GLU A 171 -10.22 21.90 36.40
N ARG A 172 -10.64 22.63 35.36
CA ARG A 172 -9.74 23.39 34.49
C ARG A 172 -9.01 24.49 35.26
N ALA A 173 -9.69 25.18 36.18
CA ALA A 173 -9.07 26.20 37.02
C ALA A 173 -8.11 25.58 38.05
N GLU A 174 -8.50 24.45 38.65
CA GLU A 174 -7.67 23.71 39.62
C GLU A 174 -6.35 23.24 39.01
N TYR A 175 -6.40 22.67 37.80
CA TYR A 175 -5.22 22.12 37.11
C TYR A 175 -4.58 23.07 36.09
N ALA A 176 -4.89 24.36 36.14
CA ALA A 176 -4.48 25.33 35.13
C ALA A 176 -2.96 25.35 34.88
N ALA A 177 -2.15 25.24 35.94
CA ALA A 177 -0.69 25.24 35.83
C ALA A 177 -0.16 24.00 35.11
N GLN A 178 -0.72 22.83 35.38
CA GLN A 178 -0.34 21.55 34.78
C GLN A 178 -0.80 21.47 33.32
N LEU A 179 -2.02 21.93 33.03
CA LEU A 179 -2.54 22.01 31.67
C LEU A 179 -1.73 23.01 30.82
N ALA A 180 -1.35 24.16 31.39
CA ALA A 180 -0.50 25.15 30.73
C ALA A 180 0.91 24.60 30.40
N ALA A 181 1.45 23.69 31.21
CA ALA A 181 2.75 23.06 30.94
C ALA A 181 2.74 22.14 29.69
N LEU A 182 1.56 21.68 29.24
CA LEU A 182 1.38 20.84 28.06
C LEU A 182 1.13 21.64 26.77
N ALA A 183 0.73 22.91 26.90
CA ALA A 183 0.56 23.80 25.77
C ALA A 183 1.89 24.53 25.51
N PRO A 184 2.55 24.35 24.34
CA PRO A 184 3.71 25.16 24.01
C PRO A 184 3.30 26.63 24.00
N PHE A 185 3.92 27.45 24.86
CA PHE A 185 3.70 28.90 24.96
C PHE A 185 3.89 29.55 23.57
N ARG A 186 2.79 29.71 22.81
CA ARG A 186 2.73 30.68 21.72
C ARG A 186 2.26 31.99 22.32
N LYS A 187 3.20 32.91 22.55
CA LYS A 187 2.89 34.31 22.93
C LYS A 187 1.80 34.84 22.00
N GLY A 188 0.61 35.11 22.54
CA GLY A 188 -0.46 35.83 21.84
C GLY A 188 -1.67 35.02 21.36
N VAL A 189 -1.73 33.70 21.60
CA VAL A 189 -2.95 32.91 21.29
C VAL A 189 -3.48 32.31 22.60
N GLN A 190 -4.33 33.07 23.28
CA GLN A 190 -5.18 32.55 24.35
C GLN A 190 -6.38 31.87 23.67
N GLU A 191 -6.13 30.77 22.96
CA GLU A 191 -7.24 29.92 22.53
C GLU A 191 -7.80 29.25 23.78
N GLU A 192 -9.12 29.36 23.97
CA GLU A 192 -9.87 28.50 24.90
C GLU A 192 -9.75 27.05 24.41
N GLU A 193 -8.58 26.42 24.58
CA GLU A 193 -8.41 24.99 24.31
C GLU A 193 -9.38 24.26 25.25
N SER A 194 -10.35 23.57 24.65
CA SER A 194 -11.21 22.61 25.36
C SER A 194 -10.36 21.40 25.76
N TRP A 195 -10.73 20.79 26.88
CA TRP A 195 -10.04 19.62 27.42
C TRP A 195 -11.05 18.51 27.68
N PHE A 196 -10.62 17.29 27.40
CA PHE A 196 -11.38 16.07 27.66
C PHE A 196 -10.69 15.23 28.73
N LYS A 197 -11.47 14.55 29.53
CA LYS A 197 -11.04 13.65 30.58
C LYS A 197 -11.43 12.22 30.21
N VAL A 198 -10.46 11.32 30.20
CA VAL A 198 -10.65 9.89 29.88
C VAL A 198 -9.83 9.01 30.81
N ASP A 199 -10.14 7.71 30.88
CA ASP A 199 -9.26 6.75 31.52
C ASP A 199 -7.93 6.65 30.75
N TRP A 200 -6.81 6.71 31.49
CA TRP A 200 -5.48 6.77 30.88
C TRP A 200 -5.17 5.56 29.99
N GLU A 201 -5.76 4.40 30.29
CA GLU A 201 -5.63 3.15 29.53
C GLU A 201 -6.10 3.27 28.08
N ARG A 202 -6.92 4.27 27.77
CA ARG A 202 -7.45 4.52 26.43
C ARG A 202 -6.57 5.39 25.55
N VAL A 203 -5.60 6.09 26.16
CA VAL A 203 -4.66 6.98 25.46
C VAL A 203 -3.19 6.68 25.79
N PRO A 204 -2.76 5.40 25.74
CA PRO A 204 -1.39 5.04 26.10
C PRO A 204 -0.34 5.71 25.21
N ASP A 205 -0.66 5.96 23.94
CA ASP A 205 0.18 6.65 22.96
C ASP A 205 0.44 8.13 23.33
N LEU A 206 -0.57 8.81 23.86
CA LEU A 206 -0.43 10.18 24.35
C LEU A 206 0.32 10.24 25.68
N VAL A 207 0.15 9.22 26.52
CA VAL A 207 0.86 9.07 27.80
C VAL A 207 2.34 8.83 27.59
N GLU A 208 2.70 7.89 26.71
CA GLU A 208 4.10 7.55 26.39
C GLU A 208 4.89 8.78 25.92
N THR A 209 4.24 9.61 25.09
CA THR A 209 4.82 10.83 24.54
C THR A 209 4.70 12.06 25.45
N ARG A 210 4.17 11.89 26.68
CA ARG A 210 3.95 12.95 27.68
C ARG A 210 3.14 14.15 27.14
N ARG A 211 2.14 13.87 26.31
CA ARG A 211 1.26 14.89 25.69
C ARG A 211 -0.04 15.14 26.47
N VAL A 212 -0.23 14.46 27.60
CA VAL A 212 -1.44 14.53 28.44
C VAL A 212 -1.08 14.70 29.90
N PHE A 213 -1.99 15.28 30.69
CA PHE A 213 -1.83 15.39 32.14
C PHE A 213 -2.54 14.23 32.81
N LEU A 214 -1.86 13.52 33.72
CA LEU A 214 -2.41 12.37 34.44
C LEU A 214 -2.70 12.72 35.89
N LYS A 215 -3.92 12.43 36.36
CA LYS A 215 -4.31 12.57 37.75
C LYS A 215 -5.36 11.51 38.12
N ALA A 216 -5.11 10.78 39.21
CA ALA A 216 -6.05 9.81 39.78
C ALA A 216 -6.63 8.80 38.76
N GLY A 217 -5.78 8.28 37.86
CA GLY A 217 -6.21 7.32 36.82
C GLY A 217 -6.88 7.95 35.59
N LYS A 218 -7.02 9.27 35.57
CA LYS A 218 -7.61 10.02 34.45
C LYS A 218 -6.53 10.78 33.68
N ALA A 219 -6.68 10.81 32.36
CA ALA A 219 -5.88 11.59 31.42
C ALA A 219 -6.68 12.80 30.94
N TYR A 220 -6.09 13.98 31.07
CA TYR A 220 -6.59 15.25 30.58
C TYR A 220 -5.94 15.51 29.22
N VAL A 221 -6.77 15.47 28.18
CA VAL A 221 -6.38 15.49 26.77
C VAL A 221 -6.85 16.79 26.12
N PRO A 222 -5.97 17.54 25.43
CA PRO A 222 -6.36 18.76 24.73
C PRO A 222 -7.18 18.43 23.47
N SER A 223 -8.10 19.31 23.08
CA SER A 223 -8.95 19.10 21.89
C SER A 223 -8.21 18.85 20.59
N LYS A 224 -6.96 19.32 20.45
CA LYS A 224 -6.11 19.02 19.28
C LYS A 224 -5.78 17.54 19.11
N GLU A 225 -5.78 16.76 20.19
CA GLU A 225 -5.53 15.31 20.17
C GLU A 225 -6.82 14.49 20.03
N GLN A 226 -7.98 15.13 20.04
CA GLN A 226 -9.30 14.48 19.89
C GLN A 226 -9.35 13.59 18.64
N THR A 227 -8.81 14.08 17.53
CA THR A 227 -8.72 13.31 16.27
C THR A 227 -7.91 12.02 16.46
N SER A 228 -6.77 12.06 17.18
CA SER A 228 -5.93 10.88 17.40
C SER A 228 -6.70 9.80 18.16
N MET A 229 -7.45 10.20 19.20
CA MET A 229 -8.24 9.28 20.02
C MET A 229 -9.34 8.59 19.22
N VAL A 230 -10.13 9.34 18.44
CA VAL A 230 -11.22 8.79 17.63
C VAL A 230 -10.66 7.82 16.58
N VAL A 231 -9.54 8.17 15.96
CA VAL A 231 -8.87 7.32 14.97
C VAL A 231 -8.35 6.04 15.63
N ALA A 232 -7.73 6.12 16.82
CA ALA A 232 -7.23 4.96 17.55
C ALA A 232 -8.37 3.99 17.95
N GLU A 233 -9.48 4.52 18.45
CA GLU A 233 -10.67 3.71 18.77
C GLU A 233 -11.23 3.03 17.51
N PHE A 234 -11.33 3.75 16.38
CA PHE A 234 -11.75 3.19 15.11
C PHE A 234 -10.85 2.01 14.69
N THR A 235 -9.52 2.21 14.72
CA THR A 235 -8.55 1.17 14.37
C THR A 235 -8.70 -0.06 15.26
N GLN A 236 -8.79 0.12 16.58
CA GLN A 236 -8.93 -0.98 17.53
C GLN A 236 -10.24 -1.77 17.34
N ARG A 237 -11.36 -1.09 17.05
CA ARG A 237 -12.63 -1.74 16.75
C ARG A 237 -12.57 -2.52 15.43
N LEU A 238 -11.95 -1.94 14.41
CA LEU A 238 -11.77 -2.57 13.10
C LEU A 238 -10.92 -3.84 13.20
N GLU A 239 -9.80 -3.79 13.90
CA GLU A 239 -8.91 -4.95 14.10
C GLU A 239 -9.63 -6.10 14.80
N ARG A 240 -10.33 -5.81 15.90
CA ARG A 240 -11.18 -6.80 16.58
C ARG A 240 -12.24 -7.39 15.66
N ALA A 241 -12.89 -6.56 14.85
CA ALA A 241 -13.91 -7.03 13.91
C ALA A 241 -13.32 -7.93 12.81
N LEU A 242 -12.13 -7.61 12.28
CA LEU A 242 -11.43 -8.44 11.30
C LEU A 242 -11.03 -9.80 11.86
N GLU A 243 -10.60 -9.87 13.12
CA GLU A 243 -10.31 -11.14 13.79
C GLU A 243 -11.55 -12.01 13.96
N LEU A 244 -12.68 -11.42 14.37
CA LEU A 244 -13.95 -12.13 14.47
C LEU A 244 -14.43 -12.62 13.09
N THR A 245 -14.25 -11.80 12.06
CA THR A 245 -14.59 -12.14 10.67
C THR A 245 -13.73 -13.32 10.20
N ALA A 246 -12.42 -13.31 10.47
CA ALA A 246 -11.50 -14.39 10.12
C ALA A 246 -11.91 -15.74 10.74
N ARG A 247 -12.37 -15.73 12.00
CA ARG A 247 -12.86 -16.93 12.70
C ARG A 247 -14.17 -17.47 12.12
N ALA A 248 -15.02 -16.59 11.57
CA ALA A 248 -16.30 -16.96 10.98
C ALA A 248 -16.18 -17.36 9.50
N LEU A 249 -15.13 -16.91 8.80
CA LEU A 249 -14.93 -17.08 7.36
C LEU A 249 -15.05 -18.54 6.86
N PRO A 250 -14.54 -19.58 7.56
CA PRO A 250 -14.66 -20.97 7.10
C PRO A 250 -16.11 -21.47 7.00
N ARG A 251 -17.09 -20.79 7.62
CA ARG A 251 -18.52 -21.11 7.49
C ARG A 251 -19.14 -20.53 6.23
N LEU A 252 -18.48 -19.55 5.61
CA LEU A 252 -18.90 -18.92 4.36
C LEU A 252 -18.45 -19.72 3.14
N ASP A 253 -17.44 -20.60 3.31
CA ASP A 253 -16.83 -21.43 2.27
C ASP A 253 -17.80 -22.47 1.64
N GLU A 254 -19.06 -22.49 2.09
CA GLU A 254 -20.16 -23.25 1.47
C GLU A 254 -20.80 -22.53 0.27
N ASP A 255 -20.49 -21.24 0.02
CA ASP A 255 -21.03 -20.46 -1.12
C ASP A 255 -20.00 -20.26 -2.24
N ASP A 256 -20.04 -21.16 -3.24
CA ASP A 256 -19.16 -21.17 -4.43
C ASP A 256 -19.13 -19.84 -5.23
N ARG A 257 -20.11 -18.94 -5.03
CA ARG A 257 -20.21 -17.67 -5.79
C ARG A 257 -19.29 -16.58 -5.27
N LEU A 258 -19.00 -16.57 -3.96
CA LEU A 258 -18.27 -15.46 -3.32
C LEU A 258 -16.76 -15.71 -3.29
N THR A 259 -16.34 -16.96 -3.13
CA THR A 259 -14.91 -17.32 -3.01
C THR A 259 -14.06 -16.80 -4.16
N PRO A 260 -14.44 -16.95 -5.46
CA PRO A 260 -13.65 -16.42 -6.57
C PRO A 260 -13.50 -14.89 -6.54
N ILE A 261 -14.55 -14.17 -6.12
CA ILE A 261 -14.57 -12.70 -6.06
C ILE A 261 -13.65 -12.21 -4.93
N LEU A 262 -13.76 -12.80 -3.74
CA LEU A 262 -12.92 -12.44 -2.59
C LEU A 262 -11.44 -12.75 -2.85
N ASP A 263 -11.15 -13.86 -3.51
CA ASP A 263 -9.81 -14.22 -3.97
C ASP A 263 -9.25 -13.23 -4.99
N HIS A 264 -10.07 -12.80 -5.95
CA HIS A 264 -9.69 -11.81 -6.95
C HIS A 264 -9.42 -10.44 -6.32
N LEU A 265 -10.27 -9.99 -5.39
CA LEU A 265 -10.10 -8.72 -4.68
C LEU A 265 -8.83 -8.70 -3.83
N SER A 266 -8.55 -9.77 -3.09
CA SER A 266 -7.35 -9.86 -2.25
C SER A 266 -6.07 -9.90 -3.08
N LYS A 267 -6.04 -10.69 -4.17
CA LYS A 267 -4.87 -10.80 -5.06
C LYS A 267 -4.56 -9.48 -5.78
N ASN A 268 -5.57 -8.79 -6.31
CA ASN A 268 -5.38 -7.53 -7.03
C ASN A 268 -4.94 -6.38 -6.12
N PHE A 269 -5.34 -6.40 -4.85
CA PHE A 269 -4.87 -5.41 -3.89
C PHE A 269 -3.40 -5.60 -3.52
N VAL A 270 -2.91 -6.85 -3.48
CA VAL A 270 -1.49 -7.18 -3.23
C VAL A 270 -0.57 -6.65 -4.33
N THR A 271 -1.07 -6.41 -5.54
CA THR A 271 -0.30 -5.92 -6.67
C THR A 271 -0.71 -4.51 -7.11
N PRO A 272 -0.11 -3.44 -6.55
CA PRO A 272 0.01 -2.16 -7.27
C PRO A 272 0.73 -2.30 -8.64
N ASP A 273 1.30 -3.50 -8.89
CA ASP A 273 2.05 -3.93 -10.07
C ASP A 273 1.19 -4.25 -11.32
N ALA A 274 -0.14 -4.16 -11.27
CA ALA A 274 -1.02 -4.52 -12.39
C ALA A 274 -0.73 -3.72 -13.68
N SER A 275 -0.20 -2.51 -13.55
CA SER A 275 0.25 -1.66 -14.67
C SER A 275 1.46 -2.24 -15.45
N TYR A 276 2.22 -3.16 -14.84
CA TYR A 276 3.36 -3.87 -15.46
C TYR A 276 3.06 -5.35 -15.77
N SER A 277 1.86 -5.83 -15.47
CA SER A 277 1.45 -7.22 -15.78
C SER A 277 1.07 -7.43 -17.25
N SER A 278 0.93 -6.34 -18.03
CA SER A 278 0.72 -6.39 -19.47
C SER A 278 2.03 -6.17 -20.22
N SER A 279 2.21 -6.91 -21.31
CA SER A 279 3.33 -6.95 -22.25
C SER A 279 3.71 -5.62 -22.94
N THR A 280 3.32 -4.48 -22.37
CA THR A 280 3.49 -3.11 -22.89
C THR A 280 4.66 -2.34 -22.26
N SER A 281 5.73 -3.06 -21.87
CA SER A 281 6.93 -2.47 -21.27
C SER A 281 8.15 -2.44 -22.20
N SER A 282 7.99 -2.60 -23.52
CA SER A 282 9.08 -2.33 -24.45
C SER A 282 9.42 -0.84 -24.38
N VAL A 283 10.67 -0.53 -24.06
CA VAL A 283 11.18 0.84 -24.14
C VAL A 283 11.50 1.11 -25.62
N PRO A 284 10.84 2.08 -26.27
CA PRO A 284 11.14 2.41 -27.67
C PRO A 284 12.64 2.66 -27.86
N GLY A 285 13.21 2.06 -28.90
CA GLY A 285 14.64 2.21 -29.23
C GLY A 285 15.62 1.45 -28.33
N ALA A 286 15.17 0.60 -27.40
CA ALA A 286 16.05 -0.28 -26.62
C ALA A 286 16.13 -1.69 -27.20
N ASP A 287 17.31 -2.13 -27.64
CA ASP A 287 17.60 -3.53 -27.97
C ASP A 287 17.82 -4.31 -26.66
N ILE A 288 16.73 -4.87 -26.13
CA ILE A 288 16.73 -5.69 -24.91
C ILE A 288 17.06 -7.14 -25.27
N SER A 289 18.35 -7.44 -25.41
CA SER A 289 18.90 -8.78 -25.67
C SER A 289 19.95 -9.16 -24.63
N ALA A 290 20.21 -10.46 -24.46
CA ALA A 290 21.16 -11.02 -23.49
C ALA A 290 22.55 -10.37 -23.57
N ARG A 291 23.00 -10.10 -24.80
CA ARG A 291 24.27 -9.44 -25.11
C ARG A 291 24.34 -7.98 -24.67
N ASN A 292 23.19 -7.29 -24.61
CA ASN A 292 23.14 -5.85 -24.30
C ASN A 292 22.86 -5.57 -22.83
N ILE A 293 22.50 -6.58 -22.03
CA ILE A 293 22.19 -6.40 -20.60
C ILE A 293 23.36 -5.74 -19.84
N ASP A 294 24.61 -6.06 -20.17
CA ASP A 294 25.77 -5.43 -19.54
C ASP A 294 25.83 -3.92 -19.80
N ALA A 295 25.57 -3.49 -21.03
CA ALA A 295 25.51 -2.07 -21.38
C ALA A 295 24.30 -1.36 -20.74
N LEU A 296 23.14 -2.04 -20.74
CA LEU A 296 21.92 -1.53 -20.13
C LEU A 296 22.01 -1.41 -18.61
N SER A 297 22.91 -2.17 -17.97
CA SER A 297 23.11 -2.16 -16.52
C SER A 297 23.44 -0.77 -15.96
N ALA A 298 24.06 0.10 -16.76
CA ALA A 298 24.34 1.49 -16.39
C ALA A 298 23.07 2.33 -16.14
N SER A 299 21.92 1.90 -16.65
CA SER A 299 20.61 2.56 -16.48
C SER A 299 19.72 1.84 -15.47
N PHE A 300 20.22 0.79 -14.82
CA PHE A 300 19.48 0.09 -13.79
C PHE A 300 19.47 0.87 -12.47
N PRO A 301 18.45 0.72 -11.62
CA PRO A 301 18.52 1.17 -10.24
C PRO A 301 19.56 0.36 -9.45
N LEU A 302 20.07 0.91 -8.34
CA LEU A 302 21.12 0.26 -7.53
C LEU A 302 20.77 -1.16 -7.07
N CYS A 303 19.50 -1.46 -6.78
CA CYS A 303 19.07 -2.80 -6.40
C CYS A 303 19.37 -3.83 -7.49
N MET A 304 19.20 -3.47 -8.77
CA MET A 304 19.48 -4.35 -9.90
C MET A 304 20.95 -4.27 -10.33
N GLN A 305 21.61 -3.11 -10.21
CA GLN A 305 23.05 -3.01 -10.43
C GLN A 305 23.86 -3.87 -9.45
N SER A 306 23.47 -3.91 -8.17
CA SER A 306 24.10 -4.76 -7.15
C SER A 306 23.99 -6.25 -7.50
N LEU A 307 22.80 -6.69 -7.92
CA LEU A 307 22.55 -8.06 -8.37
C LEU A 307 23.36 -8.38 -9.63
N HIS A 308 23.39 -7.48 -10.61
CA HIS A 308 24.16 -7.62 -11.84
C HIS A 308 25.66 -7.75 -11.56
N LYS A 309 26.24 -6.86 -10.75
CA LYS A 309 27.66 -6.92 -10.34
C LYS A 309 27.99 -8.21 -9.59
N SER A 310 27.13 -8.64 -8.67
CA SER A 310 27.31 -9.88 -7.92
C SER A 310 27.26 -11.10 -8.84
N LEU A 311 26.30 -11.14 -9.78
CA LEU A 311 26.19 -12.21 -10.77
C LEU A 311 27.44 -12.30 -11.65
N ARG A 312 27.97 -11.17 -12.13
CA ARG A 312 29.18 -11.15 -12.97
C ARG A 312 30.43 -11.56 -12.20
N ARG A 313 30.55 -11.18 -10.93
CA ARG A 313 31.68 -11.56 -10.07
C ARG A 313 31.65 -13.05 -9.69
N ASP A 314 30.50 -13.52 -9.21
CA ASP A 314 30.40 -14.83 -8.57
C ASP A 314 30.01 -15.93 -9.59
N SER A 315 29.49 -15.54 -10.76
CA SER A 315 28.88 -16.42 -11.77
C SER A 315 27.71 -17.23 -11.22
N HIS A 316 27.06 -16.70 -10.18
CA HIS A 316 25.92 -17.30 -9.50
C HIS A 316 25.12 -16.24 -8.75
N LEU A 317 23.82 -16.51 -8.54
CA LEU A 317 22.97 -15.79 -7.60
C LEU A 317 22.09 -16.79 -6.85
N LYS A 318 21.79 -16.52 -5.57
CA LYS A 318 20.84 -17.31 -4.76
C LYS A 318 19.39 -17.15 -5.26
N HIS A 319 18.47 -18.00 -4.77
CA HIS A 319 17.10 -18.12 -5.29
C HIS A 319 16.36 -16.79 -5.42
N PHE A 320 16.23 -16.01 -4.33
CA PHE A 320 15.52 -14.73 -4.37
C PHE A 320 16.23 -13.66 -5.19
N GLY A 321 17.56 -13.67 -5.26
CA GLY A 321 18.33 -12.81 -6.18
C GLY A 321 18.06 -13.13 -7.64
N ARG A 322 18.00 -14.42 -8.00
CA ARG A 322 17.61 -14.85 -9.36
C ARG A 322 16.17 -14.43 -9.66
N LEU A 323 15.24 -14.61 -8.71
CA LEU A 323 13.84 -14.25 -8.90
C LEU A 323 13.67 -12.74 -9.11
N GLN A 324 14.15 -11.91 -8.19
CA GLN A 324 14.08 -10.45 -8.29
C GLN A 324 14.67 -9.94 -9.60
N TYR A 325 15.84 -10.45 -9.99
CA TYR A 325 16.51 -10.01 -11.21
C TYR A 325 15.83 -10.52 -12.49
N THR A 326 15.38 -11.78 -12.52
CA THR A 326 14.65 -12.35 -13.68
C THR A 326 13.37 -11.57 -13.94
N LEU A 327 12.61 -11.26 -12.90
CA LEU A 327 11.35 -10.52 -13.04
C LEU A 327 11.58 -9.07 -13.46
N PHE A 328 12.65 -8.44 -12.98
CA PHE A 328 13.09 -7.15 -13.50
C PHE A 328 13.46 -7.23 -14.99
N LEU A 329 14.27 -8.21 -15.42
CA LEU A 329 14.66 -8.37 -16.82
C LEU A 329 13.45 -8.64 -17.74
N LYS A 330 12.52 -9.49 -17.30
CA LYS A 330 11.23 -9.69 -17.95
C LYS A 330 10.47 -8.38 -18.09
N GLY A 331 10.37 -7.60 -17.01
CA GLY A 331 9.63 -6.34 -16.98
C GLY A 331 10.24 -5.23 -17.85
N ILE A 332 11.54 -5.26 -18.17
CA ILE A 332 12.14 -4.31 -19.12
C ILE A 332 11.99 -4.76 -20.58
N GLY A 333 11.47 -5.98 -20.81
CA GLY A 333 11.19 -6.51 -22.15
C GLY A 333 12.10 -7.66 -22.61
N LEU A 334 12.94 -8.23 -21.73
CA LEU A 334 13.76 -9.39 -22.12
C LEU A 334 12.86 -10.61 -22.31
N ASN A 335 12.78 -11.13 -23.53
CA ASN A 335 11.94 -12.30 -23.83
C ASN A 335 12.51 -13.58 -23.17
N LEU A 336 11.71 -14.66 -23.17
CA LEU A 336 12.08 -15.90 -22.50
C LEU A 336 13.35 -16.54 -23.08
N GLU A 337 13.51 -16.53 -24.41
CA GLU A 337 14.66 -17.14 -25.09
C GLU A 337 15.96 -16.42 -24.74
N GLU A 338 15.97 -15.09 -24.86
CA GLU A 338 17.09 -14.24 -24.47
C GLU A 338 17.38 -14.33 -22.98
N CYS A 339 16.35 -14.47 -22.13
CA CYS A 339 16.54 -14.66 -20.69
C CYS A 339 17.24 -15.99 -20.37
N LEU A 340 16.88 -17.08 -21.07
CA LEU A 340 17.56 -18.38 -20.94
C LEU A 340 19.02 -18.29 -21.40
N VAL A 341 19.31 -17.60 -22.51
CA VAL A 341 20.67 -17.36 -23.00
C VAL A 341 21.47 -16.53 -21.99
N PHE A 342 20.86 -15.48 -21.44
CA PHE A 342 21.47 -14.62 -20.42
C PHE A 342 21.85 -15.41 -19.16
N TRP A 343 20.93 -16.20 -18.60
CA TRP A 343 21.22 -16.99 -17.40
C TRP A 343 22.23 -18.10 -17.66
N ARG A 344 22.12 -18.78 -18.81
CA ARG A 344 23.07 -19.83 -19.19
C ARG A 344 24.49 -19.28 -19.32
N SER A 345 24.67 -18.17 -20.04
CA SER A 345 25.97 -17.53 -20.21
C SER A 345 26.54 -16.96 -18.91
N SER A 346 25.67 -16.47 -18.02
CA SER A 346 26.09 -15.92 -16.72
C SER A 346 26.55 -17.00 -15.72
N PHE A 347 25.98 -18.21 -15.79
CA PHE A 347 26.41 -19.37 -15.00
C PHE A 347 27.46 -20.20 -15.75
N ASN A 348 28.56 -19.55 -16.15
CA ASN A 348 29.62 -20.17 -16.93
C ASN A 348 30.41 -21.28 -16.18
N LYS A 349 30.25 -21.39 -14.85
CA LYS A 349 30.90 -22.40 -14.00
C LYS A 349 30.15 -23.73 -13.90
N ILE A 350 28.94 -23.83 -14.46
CA ILE A 350 28.14 -25.07 -14.45
C ILE A 350 27.93 -25.62 -15.86
N THR A 351 27.68 -26.91 -15.95
CA THR A 351 27.38 -27.61 -17.21
C THR A 351 25.97 -27.28 -17.71
N ASP A 352 25.73 -27.51 -19.00
CA ASP A 352 24.41 -27.35 -19.62
C ASP A 352 23.36 -28.22 -18.95
N ASP A 353 23.72 -29.47 -18.63
CA ASP A 353 22.82 -30.42 -17.97
C ASP A 353 22.40 -29.94 -16.58
N GLN A 354 23.34 -29.42 -15.79
CA GLN A 354 23.04 -28.87 -14.47
C GLN A 354 22.14 -27.64 -14.57
N PHE A 355 22.40 -26.77 -15.55
CA PHE A 355 21.57 -25.60 -15.81
C PHE A 355 20.12 -26.00 -16.17
N ASN A 356 19.98 -26.96 -17.08
CA ASN A 356 18.69 -27.45 -17.56
C ASN A 356 17.87 -28.11 -16.44
N LYS A 357 18.53 -28.86 -15.55
CA LYS A 357 17.89 -29.55 -14.44
C LYS A 357 17.42 -28.59 -13.34
N ASP A 358 18.28 -27.67 -12.92
CA ASP A 358 18.05 -26.91 -11.68
C ASP A 358 17.47 -25.50 -11.90
N TYR A 359 17.71 -24.89 -13.06
CA TYR A 359 17.46 -23.46 -13.27
C TYR A 359 16.44 -23.19 -14.38
N ARG A 360 16.49 -23.94 -15.49
CA ARG A 360 15.63 -23.70 -16.66
C ARG A 360 14.13 -23.71 -16.34
N TYR A 361 13.69 -24.64 -15.49
CA TYR A 361 12.29 -24.70 -15.06
C TYR A 361 11.85 -23.42 -14.34
N ASN A 362 12.68 -22.91 -13.42
CA ASN A 362 12.36 -21.71 -12.65
C ASN A 362 12.22 -20.48 -13.56
N VAL A 363 13.11 -20.30 -14.53
CA VAL A 363 13.02 -19.19 -15.51
C VAL A 363 11.73 -19.30 -16.31
N ARG A 364 11.38 -20.48 -16.84
CA ARG A 364 10.12 -20.70 -17.57
C ARG A 364 8.89 -20.43 -16.71
N HIS A 365 8.93 -20.82 -15.44
CA HIS A 365 7.83 -20.58 -14.51
C HIS A 365 7.62 -19.08 -14.28
N SER A 366 8.70 -18.28 -14.19
CA SER A 366 8.62 -16.82 -14.07
C SER A 366 7.94 -16.14 -15.26
N TYR A 367 8.02 -16.73 -16.46
CA TYR A 367 7.38 -16.23 -17.69
C TYR A 367 6.00 -16.84 -17.96
N GLY A 368 5.53 -17.78 -17.13
CA GLY A 368 4.25 -18.45 -17.35
C GLY A 368 4.27 -19.49 -18.47
N ASP A 369 5.44 -19.88 -18.97
CA ASP A 369 5.58 -20.95 -19.97
C ASP A 369 5.26 -22.34 -19.38
N VAL A 370 5.52 -22.49 -18.07
CA VAL A 370 5.18 -23.68 -17.29
C VAL A 370 4.46 -23.29 -15.99
N GLY A 371 3.95 -24.28 -15.26
CA GLY A 371 3.13 -24.09 -14.07
C GLY A 371 1.64 -24.38 -14.32
N GLY A 372 0.81 -24.14 -13.31
CA GLY A 372 -0.64 -24.32 -13.39
C GLY A 372 -1.34 -23.31 -14.30
N ASP A 373 -2.62 -23.55 -14.59
CA ASP A 373 -3.43 -22.74 -15.52
C ASP A 373 -3.45 -21.24 -15.13
N SER A 374 -3.48 -20.95 -13.83
CA SER A 374 -3.38 -19.59 -13.31
C SER A 374 -2.07 -18.89 -13.69
N ASN A 375 -0.94 -19.57 -13.58
CA ASN A 375 0.38 -19.00 -13.91
C ASN A 375 0.53 -18.78 -15.42
N ARG A 376 0.00 -19.70 -16.24
CA ARG A 376 0.07 -19.60 -17.70
C ARG A 376 -0.79 -18.46 -18.24
N ARG A 377 -2.03 -18.37 -17.78
CA ARG A 377 -2.96 -17.29 -18.19
C ARG A 377 -2.53 -15.92 -17.66
N GLY A 378 -1.92 -15.87 -16.48
CA GLY A 378 -1.37 -14.64 -15.89
C GLY A 378 -0.03 -14.20 -16.50
N GLY A 379 0.54 -14.96 -17.45
CA GLY A 379 1.83 -14.64 -18.04
C GLY A 379 3.00 -14.75 -17.05
N GLY A 380 2.90 -15.58 -16.02
CA GLY A 380 3.91 -15.76 -14.96
C GLY A 380 3.82 -14.76 -13.82
N TYR A 381 4.91 -14.60 -13.07
CA TYR A 381 4.97 -13.63 -11.97
C TYR A 381 5.14 -12.18 -12.48
N SER A 382 4.56 -11.22 -11.76
CA SER A 382 4.78 -9.79 -12.00
C SER A 382 6.18 -9.34 -11.56
N PRO A 383 6.80 -8.37 -12.25
CA PRO A 383 7.96 -7.65 -11.75
C PRO A 383 7.72 -7.09 -10.33
N PHE A 384 8.74 -7.14 -9.48
CA PHE A 384 8.60 -6.66 -8.10
C PHE A 384 8.66 -5.13 -8.05
N SER A 385 7.66 -4.51 -7.42
CA SER A 385 7.72 -3.09 -7.02
C SER A 385 8.78 -2.83 -5.96
N CYS A 386 9.15 -1.55 -5.81
CA CYS A 386 10.01 -1.13 -4.71
C CYS A 386 9.42 -1.50 -3.36
N GLN A 387 8.09 -1.43 -3.19
CA GLN A 387 7.41 -1.86 -1.97
C GLN A 387 7.71 -3.34 -1.68
N LYS A 388 7.46 -4.21 -2.65
CA LYS A 388 7.70 -5.65 -2.52
C LYS A 388 9.15 -5.98 -2.18
N ILE A 389 10.11 -5.36 -2.88
CA ILE A 389 11.56 -5.52 -2.64
C ILE A 389 11.97 -5.02 -1.24
N LEU A 390 11.26 -4.03 -0.70
CA LEU A 390 11.52 -3.49 0.62
C LEU A 390 10.93 -4.39 1.71
N THR A 391 9.71 -4.88 1.56
CA THR A 391 8.96 -5.52 2.65
C THR A 391 9.02 -7.04 2.65
N GLU A 392 9.11 -7.68 1.49
CA GLU A 392 9.08 -9.14 1.38
C GLU A 392 10.50 -9.73 1.31
N HIS A 393 10.68 -10.91 1.92
CA HIS A 393 11.90 -11.72 1.88
C HIS A 393 13.20 -10.92 2.13
N PRO A 394 13.42 -10.37 3.34
CA PRO A 394 14.65 -9.63 3.65
C PRO A 394 15.88 -10.53 3.42
N PRO A 395 16.97 -10.00 2.84
CA PRO A 395 18.16 -10.79 2.51
C PRO A 395 18.87 -11.28 3.77
N GLY A 396 19.19 -12.56 3.82
CA GLY A 396 20.03 -13.19 4.83
C GLY A 396 21.53 -13.13 4.50
N PRO A 397 22.38 -13.76 5.34
CA PRO A 397 23.82 -13.81 5.11
C PRO A 397 24.20 -14.40 3.74
N GLY A 398 24.98 -13.65 2.97
CA GLY A 398 25.42 -14.02 1.62
C GLY A 398 24.31 -13.97 0.56
N GLU A 399 23.15 -13.39 0.86
CA GLU A 399 22.15 -13.02 -0.15
C GLU A 399 22.35 -11.56 -0.58
N THR A 400 22.15 -11.31 -1.87
CA THR A 400 22.46 -10.00 -2.49
C THR A 400 21.22 -9.28 -3.04
N HIS A 401 20.03 -9.84 -2.81
CA HIS A 401 18.75 -9.27 -3.24
C HIS A 401 18.21 -8.21 -2.27
N GLY A 402 17.06 -7.65 -2.61
CA GLY A 402 16.45 -6.56 -1.86
C GLY A 402 16.92 -5.19 -2.33
N CYS A 403 16.62 -4.16 -1.52
CA CYS A 403 16.98 -2.78 -1.79
C CYS A 403 18.25 -2.39 -1.00
N PRO A 404 19.35 -1.97 -1.67
CA PRO A 404 20.57 -1.54 -0.98
C PRO A 404 20.34 -0.39 0.00
N TYR A 405 19.44 0.55 -0.34
CA TYR A 405 19.09 1.66 0.54
C TYR A 405 18.48 1.19 1.88
N ARG A 406 17.79 0.04 1.91
CA ARG A 406 17.25 -0.54 3.14
C ARG A 406 18.24 -1.50 3.82
N HIS A 407 18.73 -2.49 3.08
CA HIS A 407 19.37 -3.67 3.68
C HIS A 407 20.88 -3.54 3.88
N PHE A 408 21.57 -2.65 3.16
CA PHE A 408 23.01 -2.47 3.38
C PHE A 408 23.22 -1.59 4.61
N ASN A 409 24.33 -1.76 5.33
CA ASN A 409 24.77 -0.74 6.29
C ASN A 409 25.23 0.53 5.53
N LEU A 410 25.45 1.62 6.26
CA LEU A 410 25.84 2.89 5.64
C LEU A 410 27.17 2.79 4.88
N ASP A 411 28.16 2.08 5.41
CA ASP A 411 29.48 1.97 4.80
C ASP A 411 29.41 1.21 3.45
N ASN A 412 28.73 0.06 3.43
CA ASN A 412 28.55 -0.72 2.20
C ASN A 412 27.69 0.02 1.17
N LEU A 413 26.69 0.79 1.62
CA LEU A 413 25.88 1.62 0.74
C LEU A 413 26.71 2.74 0.11
N THR A 414 27.51 3.45 0.91
CA THR A 414 28.40 4.50 0.42
C THR A 414 29.46 3.94 -0.53
N ALA A 415 30.07 2.80 -0.21
CA ALA A 415 31.02 2.12 -1.10
C ALA A 415 30.36 1.71 -2.43
N LEU A 416 29.13 1.20 -2.39
CA LEU A 416 28.38 0.87 -3.61
C LEU A 416 28.07 2.11 -4.45
N LEU A 417 27.63 3.20 -3.82
CA LEU A 417 27.35 4.49 -4.47
C LEU A 417 28.60 5.07 -5.14
N GLN A 418 29.73 5.09 -4.44
CA GLN A 418 31.01 5.53 -4.99
C GLN A 418 31.47 4.62 -6.13
N GLY A 419 31.29 3.30 -5.99
CA GLY A 419 31.59 2.31 -7.03
C GLY A 419 30.70 2.38 -8.27
N VAL A 420 29.65 3.21 -8.28
CA VAL A 420 28.86 3.55 -9.47
C VAL A 420 29.08 5.00 -9.93
N GLY A 421 30.05 5.71 -9.35
CA GLY A 421 30.44 7.07 -9.74
C GLY A 421 29.77 8.20 -8.96
N ILE A 422 29.10 7.90 -7.84
CA ILE A 422 28.45 8.92 -6.99
C ILE A 422 29.39 9.27 -5.83
N SER A 423 30.11 10.38 -5.98
CA SER A 423 31.07 10.89 -4.98
C SER A 423 30.68 12.24 -4.37
N ASP A 424 29.58 12.86 -4.81
CA ASP A 424 29.14 14.16 -4.31
C ASP A 424 28.72 14.09 -2.83
N GLY A 425 29.37 14.90 -2.00
CA GLY A 425 29.17 14.87 -0.55
C GLY A 425 27.78 15.32 -0.10
N ALA A 426 27.09 16.20 -0.86
CA ALA A 426 25.74 16.63 -0.54
C ALA A 426 24.72 15.54 -0.85
N VAL A 427 24.87 14.84 -1.98
CA VAL A 427 24.02 13.70 -2.35
C VAL A 427 24.19 12.55 -1.35
N LEU A 428 25.43 12.20 -1.00
CA LEU A 428 25.70 11.12 -0.04
C LEU A 428 25.11 11.44 1.35
N ARG A 429 25.19 12.70 1.79
CA ARG A 429 24.55 13.15 3.04
C ARG A 429 23.04 13.04 2.98
N GLY A 430 22.42 13.50 1.89
CA GLY A 430 20.97 13.38 1.69
C GLY A 430 20.50 11.92 1.64
N VAL A 431 21.26 11.03 1.00
CA VAL A 431 20.98 9.58 0.99
C VAL A 431 21.06 8.99 2.40
N LYS A 432 22.03 9.42 3.21
CA LYS A 432 22.16 8.99 4.61
C LYS A 432 20.96 9.45 5.44
N GLU A 433 20.57 10.72 5.34
CA GLU A 433 19.39 11.27 6.03
C GLU A 433 18.10 10.56 5.60
N ASP A 434 17.91 10.31 4.30
CA ASP A 434 16.75 9.59 3.78
C ASP A 434 16.71 8.15 4.30
N LYS A 435 17.87 7.47 4.38
CA LYS A 435 17.97 6.11 4.95
C LYS A 435 17.64 6.08 6.43
N GLU A 436 18.19 7.01 7.23
CA GLU A 436 17.95 7.11 8.67
C GLU A 436 16.47 7.36 8.98
N ASN A 437 15.80 8.17 8.15
CA ASN A 437 14.36 8.41 8.22
C ASN A 437 13.51 7.30 7.57
N GLN A 438 14.12 6.16 7.18
CA GLN A 438 13.48 5.03 6.50
C GLN A 438 12.78 5.37 5.16
N LYS A 439 13.19 6.46 4.51
CA LYS A 439 12.70 6.93 3.20
C LYS A 439 13.54 6.36 2.05
N PHE A 440 13.60 5.04 1.95
CA PHE A 440 14.52 4.35 1.03
C PHE A 440 14.30 4.64 -0.46
N HIS A 441 13.04 4.81 -0.90
CA HIS A 441 12.74 5.17 -2.28
C HIS A 441 13.14 6.62 -2.59
N MET A 442 13.05 7.54 -1.61
CA MET A 442 13.52 8.92 -1.77
C MET A 442 15.04 8.97 -1.95
N ALA A 443 15.78 8.18 -1.18
CA ALA A 443 17.22 8.02 -1.38
C ALA A 443 17.55 7.56 -2.82
N CYS A 444 16.78 6.59 -3.36
CA CYS A 444 16.93 6.14 -4.74
C CYS A 444 16.60 7.22 -5.77
N ASN A 445 15.53 8.00 -5.56
CA ASN A 445 15.14 9.09 -6.44
C ASN A 445 16.15 10.24 -6.40
N ARG A 446 16.70 10.58 -5.24
CA ARG A 446 17.78 11.57 -5.11
C ARG A 446 18.99 11.20 -5.95
N VAL A 447 19.38 9.93 -5.92
CA VAL A 447 20.47 9.41 -6.76
C VAL A 447 20.11 9.48 -8.24
N PHE A 448 18.88 9.13 -8.61
CA PHE A 448 18.39 9.27 -9.99
C PHE A 448 18.47 10.71 -10.48
N GLU A 449 17.96 11.66 -9.70
CA GLU A 449 17.99 13.10 -10.01
C GLU A 449 19.41 13.63 -10.17
N TYR A 450 20.34 13.17 -9.32
CA TYR A 450 21.75 13.54 -9.44
C TYR A 450 22.37 12.99 -10.74
N VAL A 451 22.19 11.69 -11.01
CA VAL A 451 22.75 11.02 -12.19
C VAL A 451 22.20 11.62 -13.49
N HIS A 452 20.93 12.05 -13.48
CA HIS A 452 20.25 12.59 -14.66
C HIS A 452 20.07 14.12 -14.62
N LYS A 453 20.85 14.84 -13.80
CA LYS A 453 20.66 16.28 -13.56
C LYS A 453 20.69 17.11 -14.85
N LYS A 454 21.55 16.76 -15.80
CA LYS A 454 21.71 17.49 -17.08
C LYS A 454 20.54 17.19 -18.02
N GLU A 455 20.16 15.92 -18.12
CA GLU A 455 19.08 15.42 -18.96
C GLU A 455 17.73 15.95 -18.49
N LEU A 456 17.49 15.95 -17.17
CA LEU A 456 16.26 16.51 -16.56
C LEU A 456 16.16 18.01 -16.77
N LYS A 457 17.28 18.75 -16.72
CA LYS A 457 17.28 20.18 -17.02
C LYS A 457 16.87 20.42 -18.47
N ARG A 458 17.52 19.71 -19.42
CA ARG A 458 17.19 19.80 -20.85
C ARG A 458 15.73 19.43 -21.14
N ALA A 459 15.24 18.33 -20.56
CA ALA A 459 13.86 17.88 -20.76
C ALA A 459 12.81 18.88 -20.26
N LYS A 460 13.13 19.63 -19.19
CA LYS A 460 12.28 20.73 -18.69
C LYS A 460 12.33 21.93 -19.63
N ASP A 461 13.52 22.31 -20.09
CA ASP A 461 13.71 23.45 -20.99
C ASP A 461 13.02 23.21 -22.36
N GLU A 462 13.01 21.95 -22.85
CA GLU A 462 12.39 21.55 -24.12
C GLU A 462 10.90 21.15 -24.00
N GLY A 463 10.34 21.11 -22.78
CA GLY A 463 8.93 20.73 -22.55
C GLY A 463 8.58 19.27 -22.90
N VAL A 464 9.58 18.40 -23.02
CA VAL A 464 9.43 17.01 -23.52
C VAL A 464 8.86 16.06 -22.48
N MET A 465 8.99 16.37 -21.18
CA MET A 465 8.47 15.53 -20.09
C MET A 465 7.18 16.08 -19.46
N THR A 466 6.21 15.20 -19.27
CA THR A 466 4.95 15.52 -18.57
C THR A 466 5.16 15.54 -17.04
N SER A 467 4.31 16.26 -16.30
CA SER A 467 4.35 16.31 -14.83
C SER A 467 4.31 14.91 -14.19
N ALA A 468 3.62 13.94 -14.83
CA ALA A 468 3.57 12.55 -14.39
C ALA A 468 4.94 11.84 -14.44
N GLN A 469 5.83 12.23 -15.36
CA GLN A 469 7.17 11.68 -15.48
C GLN A 469 8.18 12.31 -14.50
N LEU A 470 7.78 13.39 -13.82
CA LEU A 470 8.51 14.03 -12.73
C LEU A 470 8.07 13.51 -11.35
N GLU A 471 7.06 12.64 -11.27
CA GLU A 471 6.64 12.01 -10.01
C GLU A 471 7.68 11.05 -9.46
N THR A 472 7.67 10.83 -8.14
CA THR A 472 8.54 9.88 -7.44
C THR A 472 8.48 8.48 -8.04
N ILE A 473 9.64 7.92 -8.40
CA ILE A 473 9.78 6.57 -8.94
C ILE A 473 9.54 5.54 -7.83
N VAL A 474 8.62 4.61 -8.08
CA VAL A 474 8.21 3.57 -7.11
C VAL A 474 8.38 2.14 -7.64
N HIS A 475 8.93 1.98 -8.84
CA HIS A 475 9.16 0.67 -9.46
C HIS A 475 10.53 0.59 -10.16
N PRO A 476 11.31 -0.51 -10.01
CA PRO A 476 12.62 -0.64 -10.66
C PRO A 476 12.56 -0.57 -12.19
N ASN A 477 11.54 -1.19 -12.82
CA ASN A 477 11.35 -1.11 -14.28
C ASN A 477 11.02 0.30 -14.76
N GLU A 478 10.30 1.09 -13.94
CA GLU A 478 10.04 2.50 -14.24
C GLU A 478 11.32 3.32 -14.18
N TYR A 479 12.17 3.08 -13.16
CA TYR A 479 13.50 3.69 -13.06
C TYR A 479 14.28 3.45 -14.34
N PHE A 480 14.35 2.19 -14.80
CA PHE A 480 15.08 1.84 -16.01
C PHE A 480 14.53 2.56 -17.24
N LYS A 481 13.20 2.51 -17.44
CA LYS A 481 12.55 3.15 -18.58
C LYS A 481 12.87 4.65 -18.62
N ARG A 482 12.70 5.35 -17.50
CA ARG A 482 13.00 6.79 -17.41
C ARG A 482 14.50 7.05 -17.61
N SER A 483 15.38 6.28 -16.97
CA SER A 483 16.84 6.43 -17.09
C SER A 483 17.31 6.25 -18.55
N TYR A 484 16.79 5.23 -19.24
CA TYR A 484 17.13 4.95 -20.63
C TYR A 484 16.64 6.04 -21.58
N LEU A 485 15.40 6.50 -21.43
CA LEU A 485 14.84 7.58 -22.24
C LEU A 485 15.62 8.89 -22.02
N LEU A 486 15.94 9.24 -20.76
CA LEU A 486 16.69 10.45 -20.45
C LEU A 486 18.08 10.45 -21.09
N LYS A 487 18.81 9.33 -21.00
CA LYS A 487 20.15 9.21 -21.62
C LYS A 487 20.12 9.22 -23.15
N ASN A 488 18.99 8.89 -23.76
CA ASN A 488 18.81 8.87 -25.21
C ASN A 488 17.98 10.04 -25.74
N LEU A 489 17.64 11.03 -24.90
CA LEU A 489 17.05 12.31 -25.31
C LEU A 489 17.91 12.91 -26.44
N GLY A 490 17.32 13.03 -27.64
CA GLY A 490 17.97 13.58 -28.84
C GLY A 490 18.39 12.56 -29.91
N LYS A 491 18.40 11.24 -29.64
CA LYS A 491 18.67 10.22 -30.68
C LYS A 491 17.42 9.81 -31.48
N GLU A 492 16.23 10.03 -30.93
CA GLU A 492 14.97 9.77 -31.63
C GLU A 492 14.59 10.91 -32.59
N THR A 493 14.93 12.17 -32.27
CA THR A 493 14.70 13.31 -33.16
C THR A 493 15.52 13.22 -34.44
N THR A 494 16.78 12.80 -34.37
CA THR A 494 17.62 12.61 -35.57
C THR A 494 17.11 11.53 -36.52
N LYS A 495 16.50 10.45 -36.01
CA LYS A 495 15.95 9.39 -36.89
C LYS A 495 14.71 9.83 -37.68
N THR A 496 14.04 10.89 -37.26
CA THR A 496 12.85 11.39 -37.97
C THR A 496 13.23 12.42 -39.05
N GLU A 497 14.38 13.08 -38.91
CA GLU A 497 14.87 14.04 -39.91
C GLU A 497 15.60 13.38 -41.09
N ASP A 498 16.19 12.21 -40.89
CA ASP A 498 16.89 11.45 -41.95
C ASP A 498 15.96 10.70 -42.94
N ILE A 499 14.63 10.80 -42.77
CA ILE A 499 13.63 10.31 -43.75
C ILE A 499 13.01 11.51 -44.49
N LYS A 500 13.85 12.36 -45.06
CA LYS A 500 13.48 13.18 -46.23
C LYS A 500 14.16 12.56 -47.43
N MET A 501 13.39 11.76 -48.17
CA MET A 501 13.81 11.22 -49.46
C MET A 501 14.17 12.36 -50.40
N GLU A 502 15.45 12.45 -50.75
CA GLU A 502 15.88 12.94 -52.05
C GLU A 502 15.43 11.92 -53.12
N GLY A 503 14.79 12.41 -54.19
CA GLY A 503 14.51 11.65 -55.42
C GLY A 503 13.05 11.33 -55.66
#